data_AF-A0A7L2GGG6-F1
#
_entry.id   AF-A0A7L2GGG6-F1
#
_cell.length_a   1.000
_cell.length_b   1.000
_cell.length_c   1.000
_cell.angle_alpha   90.00
_cell.angle_beta   90.00
_cell.angle_gamma   90.00
#
_symmetry.space_group_name_H-M   'P 1'
#
loop_
_entity.id
_entity.type
_entity.pdbx_description
1 polymer ?
#
loop_
_entity_poly.entity_id
_entity_poly.type
_entity_poly.pdbx_seq_one_letter_code
_entity_poly.pdbx_strand_id
1 'polypeptide(L)' 'PPQTLCQVALYAMGRSPEVFEHPERYEPARWLGQGDTRFRALAFGFGARQCIGRRLAEAEMMLFLVHV' A
#
# COMPACT_ATOMS: atom_id res chain seq x y z
N PRO A 1 -11.50 -21.74 -9.63
CA PRO A 1 -12.73 -22.32 -10.22
C PRO A 1 -13.94 -21.45 -9.80
N PRO A 2 -15.16 -21.67 -10.32
CA PRO A 2 -16.36 -21.12 -9.69
C PRO A 2 -16.38 -21.47 -8.19
N GLN A 3 -16.89 -20.56 -7.36
CA GLN A 3 -16.98 -20.71 -5.90
C GLN A 3 -15.63 -20.90 -5.16
N THR A 4 -14.50 -20.68 -5.83
CA THR A 4 -13.19 -20.68 -5.15
C THR A 4 -13.03 -19.40 -4.36
N LEU A 5 -12.69 -19.54 -3.07
CA LEU A 5 -12.28 -18.42 -2.25
C LEU A 5 -10.95 -17.87 -2.78
N CYS A 6 -10.96 -16.61 -3.22
CA CYS A 6 -9.75 -15.86 -3.54
C CYS A 6 -9.48 -14.86 -2.43
N GLN A 7 -8.36 -15.00 -1.73
CA GLN A 7 -7.89 -14.06 -0.73
C GLN A 7 -6.64 -13.34 -1.19
N VAL A 8 -6.50 -12.09 -0.78
CA VAL A 8 -5.32 -11.27 -1.04
C VAL A 8 -4.56 -11.11 0.26
N ALA A 9 -3.34 -11.63 0.32
CA ALA A 9 -2.48 -11.56 1.50
C ALA A 9 -1.74 -10.21 1.56
N LEU A 10 -2.47 -9.13 1.83
CA LEU A 10 -1.94 -7.75 1.79
C LEU A 10 -0.68 -7.55 2.65
N TYR A 11 -0.63 -8.18 3.83
CA TYR A 11 0.52 -8.08 4.72
C TYR A 11 1.80 -8.66 4.10
N ALA A 12 1.71 -9.87 3.54
CA ALA A 12 2.84 -10.55 2.90
C ALA A 12 3.24 -9.86 1.60
N MET A 13 2.27 -9.42 0.79
CA MET A 13 2.53 -8.70 -0.46
C MET A 13 3.29 -7.38 -0.20
N GLY A 14 2.90 -6.63 0.84
CA GLY A 14 3.58 -5.40 1.25
C GLY A 14 5.00 -5.63 1.79
N ARG A 15 5.41 -6.88 2.00
CA ARG A 15 6.72 -7.29 2.51
C ARG A 15 7.47 -8.25 1.58
N SER A 16 7.01 -8.40 0.33
CA SER A 16 7.68 -9.28 -0.61
C SER A 16 9.06 -8.72 -1.00
N PRO A 17 10.15 -9.47 -0.80
CA PRO A 17 11.49 -9.04 -1.24
C PRO A 17 11.63 -8.95 -2.77
N GLU A 18 10.71 -9.57 -3.52
CA GLU A 18 10.66 -9.46 -4.99
C GLU A 18 10.18 -8.07 -5.45
N VAL A 19 9.44 -7.35 -4.61
CA VAL A 19 8.86 -6.03 -4.91
C VAL A 19 9.56 -4.91 -4.15
N PHE A 20 10.02 -5.22 -2.93
CA PHE A 20 10.64 -4.28 -2.01
C PHE A 20 12.00 -4.77 -1.57
N GLU A 21 13.06 -4.06 -1.94
CA GLU A 21 14.38 -4.25 -1.34
C GLU A 21 14.30 -3.96 0.17
N HIS A 22 14.81 -4.87 1.01
CA HIS A 22 14.74 -4.78 2.48
C HIS A 22 13.33 -4.50 3.05
N PRO A 23 12.35 -5.39 2.84
CA PRO A 23 10.93 -5.14 3.13
C PRO A 23 10.59 -4.88 4.60
N GLU A 24 11.42 -5.37 5.52
CA GLU A 24 11.23 -5.17 6.97
C GLU A 24 11.83 -3.85 7.48
N ARG A 25 12.55 -3.10 6.64
CA ARG A 25 13.13 -1.80 7.02
C ARG A 25 12.17 -0.66 6.68
N TYR A 26 11.97 0.23 7.65
CA TYR A 26 11.28 1.49 7.40
C TYR A 26 12.19 2.42 6.59
N GLU A 27 11.94 2.50 5.28
CA GLU A 27 12.70 3.33 4.34
C GLU A 27 11.74 4.17 3.48
N PRO A 28 11.33 5.37 3.93
CA PRO A 28 10.40 6.23 3.20
C PRO A 28 10.92 6.70 1.83
N ALA A 29 12.24 6.84 1.70
CA ALA A 29 12.88 7.34 0.48
C ALA A 29 12.57 6.47 -0.76
N ARG A 30 12.20 5.20 -0.58
CA ARG A 30 11.81 4.30 -1.69
C ARG A 30 10.61 4.79 -2.50
N TRP A 31 9.80 5.68 -1.92
CA TRP A 31 8.61 6.23 -2.55
C TRP A 31 8.86 7.53 -3.33
N LEU A 32 10.09 8.07 -3.31
CA LEU A 32 10.43 9.35 -3.96
C LEU A 32 10.75 9.24 -5.46
N GLY A 33 10.86 8.02 -6.01
CA GLY A 33 11.21 7.77 -7.42
C GLY A 33 10.05 7.89 -8.41
N GLN A 34 10.36 7.99 -9.70
CA GLN A 34 9.41 8.13 -10.82
C GLN A 34 8.85 6.77 -11.33
N GLY A 35 8.96 5.70 -10.55
CA GLY A 35 8.50 4.36 -10.94
C GLY A 35 6.98 4.20 -10.83
N ASP A 36 6.43 3.18 -11.47
CA ASP A 36 5.00 2.85 -11.31
C ASP A 36 4.73 2.36 -9.87
N THR A 37 3.94 3.14 -9.12
CA THR A 37 3.55 2.83 -7.74
C THR A 37 2.14 2.27 -7.61
N ARG A 38 1.37 2.19 -8.70
CA ARG A 38 -0.09 1.92 -8.69
C ARG A 38 -0.49 0.64 -7.98
N PHE A 39 0.38 -0.37 -7.96
CA PHE A 39 0.12 -1.67 -7.32
C PHE A 39 1.18 -2.08 -6.30
N ARG A 40 2.13 -1.19 -5.96
CA ARG A 40 3.16 -1.52 -4.97
C ARG A 40 2.59 -1.47 -3.56
N ALA A 41 1.68 -0.54 -3.26
CA ALA A 41 0.99 -0.47 -1.98
C ALA A 41 -0.52 -0.68 -2.14
N LEU A 42 -1.06 -1.66 -1.45
CA LEU A 42 -2.49 -2.02 -1.48
C LEU A 42 -3.13 -2.00 -0.08
N ALA A 43 -2.59 -1.21 0.84
CA ALA A 43 -3.08 -1.13 2.23
C ALA A 43 -4.57 -0.75 2.33
N PHE A 44 -5.06 0.05 1.38
CA PHE A 44 -6.47 0.44 1.27
C PHE A 44 -7.23 -0.34 0.18
N GLY A 45 -6.65 -1.41 -0.36
CA GLY A 45 -7.19 -2.14 -1.51
C GLY A 45 -7.15 -1.35 -2.82
N PHE A 46 -7.81 -1.89 -3.85
CA PHE A 46 -7.87 -1.32 -5.20
C PHE A 46 -9.22 -1.65 -5.87
N GLY A 47 -9.64 -0.79 -6.80
CA GLY A 47 -10.85 -0.99 -7.62
C GLY A 47 -12.15 -0.65 -6.89
N ALA A 48 -13.26 -1.21 -7.36
CA ALA A 48 -14.60 -0.88 -6.86
C ALA A 48 -14.85 -1.20 -5.38
N ARG A 49 -14.01 -2.05 -4.77
CA ARG A 49 -14.07 -2.42 -3.34
C ARG A 49 -12.91 -1.87 -2.52
N GLN A 50 -12.22 -0.84 -3.02
CA GLN A 50 -11.21 -0.14 -2.22
C GLN A 50 -11.85 0.51 -0.99
N CYS A 51 -11.06 0.72 0.05
CA CYS A 51 -11.49 1.42 1.26
C CYS A 51 -12.02 2.82 0.91
N ILE A 52 -13.27 3.10 1.31
CA ILE A 52 -13.91 4.40 1.11
C ILE A 52 -13.17 5.54 1.83
N GLY A 53 -12.53 5.22 2.97
CA GLY A 53 -11.78 6.17 3.79
C GLY A 53 -10.37 6.47 3.31
N ARG A 54 -9.90 5.88 2.20
CA ARG A 54 -8.51 6.02 1.72
C ARG A 54 -8.06 7.47 1.65
N ARG A 55 -8.84 8.33 0.98
CA ARG A 55 -8.48 9.74 0.76
C ARG A 55 -8.48 10.54 2.05
N LEU A 56 -9.38 10.22 2.98
CA LEU A 56 -9.43 10.88 4.29
C LEU A 56 -8.19 10.51 5.10
N ALA A 57 -7.87 9.21 5.19
CA ALA A 57 -6.70 8.73 5.91
C ALA A 57 -5.39 9.29 5.32
N GLU A 58 -5.24 9.30 3.99
CA GLU A 58 -4.08 9.90 3.33
C GLU A 58 -3.96 11.40 3.65
N ALA A 59 -5.07 12.15 3.67
CA ALA A 59 -5.07 13.56 4.03
C ALA A 59 -4.67 13.78 5.51
N GLU A 60 -5.24 13.00 6.42
CA GLU A 60 -4.89 13.05 7.85
C GLU A 60 -3.41 12.71 8.10
N MET A 61 -2.87 11.70 7.42
CA MET A 61 -1.46 11.34 7.50
C MET A 61 -0.56 12.48 7.02
N MET A 62 -0.90 13.14 5.91
CA MET A 62 -0.12 14.28 5.40
C MET A 62 -0.18 15.48 6.34
N LEU A 63 -1.36 15.80 6.88
CA LEU A 63 -1.52 16.87 7.86
C LEU A 63 -0.71 16.59 9.13
N PHE A 64 -0.75 15.34 9.61
CA PHE A 64 0.04 14.91 10.76
C PHE A 64 1.55 15.08 10.51
N LEU A 65 2.06 14.63 9.36
CA LEU A 65 3.47 14.72 9.00
C LEU A 65 3.98 16.16 8.80
N VAL A 66 3.09 17.09 8.44
CA VAL A 66 3.44 18.52 8.30
C VAL A 66 3.42 19.24 9.65
N HIS A 67 2.59 18.79 10.59
CA HIS A 67 2.42 19.45 11.89
C HIS A 67 3.44 19.01 12.94
N VAL A 68 3.84 17.73 12.91
CA VAL A 68 4.91 17.16 13.75
C VAL A 68 6.28 17.59 13.27
#